data_AF-H6R7X3-F1
#
_entry.id   AF-H6R7X3-F1
#
_cell.length_a   1.000
_cell.length_b   1.000
_cell.length_c   1.000
_cell.angle_alpha   90.00
_cell.angle_beta   90.00
_cell.angle_gamma   90.00
#
_symmetry.space_group_name_H-M   'P 1'
#
loop_
_entity.id
_entity.type
_entity.pdbx_description
1 polymer ?
#
loop_
_entity_poly.entity_id
_entity_poly.type
_entity_poly.pdbx_seq_one_letter_code
_entity_poly.pdbx_strand_id
1 'polypeptide(L)'
;MSTVNPTTADATRPHTDQQWLADLTDDGPAGHHATARLREVLLRATRHQIWRLRDLLPGAGAGELEDLAQQCADDAVIAVLRQLPTFQGRSRFTTWAYKFGVHHAGVAVRRQAWRHREILLPEALTSVADRSPTPEAVFAATELGCAVAAAIARDLTPHQRRILLALVVEQVPIDVLAERLGSTRNALYKTLHDARRRLRTALIAGGHLETRTDRSIS
;
A
#
# COMPACT_ATOMS: atom_id res chain seq x y z
N MET A 1 -40.85 -4.51 -47.72
CA MET A 1 -40.05 -5.68 -47.29
C MET A 1 -38.67 -5.19 -46.91
N SER A 2 -38.41 -5.21 -45.59
CA SER A 2 -37.19 -4.75 -44.94
C SER A 2 -35.98 -5.61 -45.30
N THR A 3 -34.83 -4.97 -45.47
CA THR A 3 -33.54 -5.53 -45.04
C THR A 3 -32.73 -4.41 -44.41
N VAL A 4 -32.95 -4.22 -43.10
CA VAL A 4 -32.02 -3.50 -42.24
C VAL A 4 -30.86 -4.46 -41.99
N ASN A 5 -29.70 -4.15 -42.56
CA ASN A 5 -28.47 -4.83 -42.21
C ASN A 5 -28.14 -4.48 -40.74
N PRO A 6 -27.88 -5.46 -39.87
CA PRO A 6 -27.34 -5.18 -38.56
C PRO A 6 -25.88 -4.77 -38.72
N THR A 7 -25.55 -3.55 -38.30
CA THR A 7 -24.17 -3.08 -38.14
C THR A 7 -23.55 -3.80 -36.93
N THR A 8 -23.09 -5.03 -37.14
CA THR A 8 -22.13 -5.70 -36.27
C THR A 8 -20.72 -5.43 -36.81
N ALA A 9 -20.08 -4.37 -36.30
CA ALA A 9 -18.62 -4.24 -36.22
C ALA A 9 -18.23 -2.91 -35.57
N ASP A 10 -18.47 -2.74 -34.26
CA ASP A 10 -17.60 -1.84 -33.48
C ASP A 10 -16.38 -2.66 -33.04
N ALA A 11 -15.50 -2.92 -34.01
CA ALA A 11 -14.22 -3.54 -33.78
C ALA A 11 -13.42 -2.60 -32.88
N THR A 12 -13.05 -3.10 -31.69
CA THR A 12 -12.31 -2.42 -30.63
C THR A 12 -11.01 -1.84 -31.19
N ARG A 13 -11.06 -0.61 -31.70
CA ARG A 13 -9.86 0.12 -32.09
C ARG A 13 -9.03 0.32 -30.82
N PRO A 14 -7.70 0.15 -30.86
CA PRO A 14 -6.86 0.55 -29.75
C PRO A 14 -7.06 2.06 -29.54
N HIS A 15 -7.78 2.43 -28.48
CA HIS A 15 -7.97 3.83 -28.14
C HIS A 15 -6.62 4.43 -27.84
N THR A 16 -6.31 5.52 -28.53
CA THR A 16 -5.12 6.30 -28.21
C THR A 16 -5.28 6.89 -26.81
N ASP A 17 -4.18 7.20 -26.14
CA ASP A 17 -4.24 7.83 -24.82
C ASP A 17 -5.04 9.14 -24.86
N GLN A 18 -4.96 9.89 -25.97
CA GLN A 18 -5.73 11.11 -26.17
C GLN A 18 -7.25 10.86 -26.29
N GLN A 19 -7.67 9.75 -26.93
CA GLN A 19 -9.07 9.35 -26.99
C GLN A 19 -9.61 8.94 -25.62
N TRP A 20 -8.82 8.23 -24.82
CA TRP A 20 -9.18 7.93 -23.43
C TRP A 20 -9.47 9.19 -22.63
N LEU A 21 -8.60 10.21 -22.72
CA LEU A 21 -8.78 11.45 -22.00
C LEU A 21 -10.02 12.21 -22.47
N ALA A 22 -10.22 12.32 -23.78
CA ALA A 22 -11.39 13.00 -24.34
C ALA A 22 -12.70 12.32 -23.92
N ASP A 23 -12.78 10.99 -24.10
CA ASP A 23 -14.00 10.24 -23.77
C ASP A 23 -14.27 10.29 -22.25
N LEU A 24 -13.26 10.17 -21.38
CA LEU A 24 -13.46 10.18 -19.92
C LEU A 24 -13.84 11.56 -19.35
N THR A 25 -13.70 12.62 -20.13
CA THR A 25 -14.18 13.97 -19.78
C THR A 25 -15.55 14.31 -20.36
N ASP A 26 -16.13 13.42 -21.17
CA ASP A 26 -17.48 13.58 -21.72
C ASP A 26 -18.54 13.18 -20.69
N ASP A 27 -19.53 14.03 -20.46
CA ASP A 27 -20.68 13.73 -19.58
C ASP A 27 -21.78 12.92 -20.31
N GLY A 28 -21.56 12.61 -21.59
CA GLY A 28 -22.48 11.90 -22.46
C GLY A 28 -22.27 10.38 -22.55
N PRO A 29 -22.88 9.74 -23.56
CA PRO A 29 -22.74 8.30 -23.78
C PRO A 29 -21.29 7.85 -23.95
N ALA A 30 -20.42 8.66 -24.55
CA ALA A 30 -19.02 8.30 -24.76
C ALA A 30 -18.28 8.16 -23.42
N GLY A 31 -18.53 9.07 -22.47
CA GLY A 31 -17.98 8.98 -21.12
C GLY A 31 -18.48 7.79 -20.32
N HIS A 32 -19.77 7.46 -20.41
CA HIS A 32 -20.30 6.23 -19.80
C HIS A 32 -19.62 4.98 -20.37
N HIS A 33 -19.46 4.89 -21.70
CA HIS A 33 -18.75 3.77 -22.33
C HIS A 33 -17.26 3.74 -21.98
N ALA A 34 -16.59 4.89 -21.88
CA ALA A 34 -15.20 4.96 -21.44
C ALA A 34 -15.03 4.52 -19.98
N THR A 35 -15.93 4.94 -19.10
CA THR A 35 -15.93 4.54 -17.69
C THR A 35 -16.13 3.03 -17.54
N ALA A 36 -17.05 2.43 -18.31
CA ALA A 36 -17.25 0.98 -18.32
C ALA A 36 -15.99 0.23 -18.77
N ARG A 37 -15.33 0.68 -19.84
CA ARG A 37 -14.07 0.09 -20.32
C ARG A 37 -12.93 0.27 -19.31
N LEU A 38 -12.83 1.43 -18.66
CA LEU A 38 -11.86 1.67 -17.60
C LEU A 38 -12.07 0.71 -16.43
N ARG A 39 -13.34 0.51 -16.02
CA ARG A 39 -13.71 -0.44 -14.98
C ARG A 39 -13.26 -1.85 -15.32
N GLU A 40 -13.40 -2.31 -16.56
CA GLU A 40 -12.90 -3.62 -16.98
C GLU A 40 -11.37 -3.75 -16.85
N VAL A 41 -10.62 -2.71 -17.22
CA VAL A 41 -9.15 -2.68 -17.06
C VAL A 41 -8.78 -2.80 -15.59
N LEU A 42 -9.45 -2.03 -14.73
CA LEU A 42 -9.19 -2.01 -13.30
C LEU A 42 -9.63 -3.31 -12.62
N LEU A 43 -10.74 -3.93 -13.04
CA LEU A 43 -11.20 -5.22 -12.53
C LEU A 43 -10.19 -6.34 -12.81
N ARG A 44 -9.54 -6.33 -13.98
CA ARG A 44 -8.43 -7.26 -14.26
C ARG A 44 -7.25 -7.02 -13.31
N ALA A 45 -6.94 -5.76 -13.01
CA ALA A 45 -5.88 -5.40 -12.08
C ALA A 45 -6.17 -5.82 -10.63
N THR A 46 -7.41 -5.60 -10.17
CA THR A 46 -7.82 -5.93 -8.81
C THR A 46 -7.87 -7.43 -8.60
N ARG A 47 -8.48 -8.18 -9.53
CA ARG A 47 -8.48 -9.66 -9.51
C ARG A 47 -7.06 -10.23 -9.49
N HIS A 48 -6.17 -9.73 -10.35
CA HIS A 48 -4.78 -10.17 -10.37
C HIS A 48 -4.09 -9.96 -9.02
N GLN A 49 -4.23 -8.76 -8.45
CA GLN A 49 -3.57 -8.42 -7.20
C GLN A 49 -4.18 -9.15 -5.99
N ILE A 50 -5.51 -9.36 -5.96
CA ILE A 50 -6.17 -10.16 -4.92
C ILE A 50 -5.72 -11.61 -5.00
N TRP A 51 -5.71 -12.20 -6.19
CA TRP A 51 -5.22 -13.56 -6.39
C TRP A 51 -3.78 -13.72 -5.91
N ARG A 52 -2.92 -12.74 -6.18
CA ARG A 52 -1.53 -12.71 -5.73
C ARG A 52 -1.39 -12.61 -4.20
N LEU A 53 -2.36 -12.01 -3.51
CA LEU A 53 -2.33 -11.81 -2.05
C LEU A 53 -3.28 -12.75 -1.29
N ARG A 54 -3.91 -13.72 -1.97
CA ARG A 54 -4.96 -14.58 -1.39
C ARG A 54 -4.53 -15.34 -0.15
N ASP A 55 -3.25 -15.65 -0.02
CA ASP A 55 -2.70 -16.39 1.14
C ASP A 55 -2.81 -15.57 2.45
N LEU A 56 -3.02 -14.26 2.36
CA LEU A 56 -3.34 -13.40 3.52
C LEU A 56 -4.79 -13.55 3.99
N LEU A 57 -5.64 -14.22 3.22
CA LEU A 57 -7.08 -14.41 3.45
C LEU A 57 -7.45 -15.90 3.42
N PRO A 58 -6.89 -16.75 4.31
CA PRO A 58 -7.05 -18.21 4.22
C PRO A 58 -8.48 -18.73 4.41
N GLY A 59 -9.42 -17.88 4.85
CA GLY A 59 -10.83 -18.22 4.99
C GLY A 59 -11.75 -17.60 3.92
N ALA A 60 -11.20 -16.81 2.99
CA ALA A 60 -12.03 -16.11 2.01
C ALA A 60 -12.42 -17.03 0.84
N GLY A 61 -13.72 -17.14 0.59
CA GLY A 61 -14.25 -17.90 -0.55
C GLY A 61 -14.02 -17.20 -1.89
N ALA A 62 -14.09 -17.94 -3.00
CA ALA A 62 -13.93 -17.36 -4.35
C ALA A 62 -14.93 -16.23 -4.65
N GLY A 63 -16.17 -16.34 -4.16
CA GLY A 63 -17.18 -15.27 -4.27
C GLY A 63 -16.79 -14.02 -3.50
N GLU A 64 -16.34 -14.16 -2.26
CA GLU A 64 -15.91 -13.01 -1.43
C GLU A 64 -14.69 -12.28 -2.04
N LEU A 65 -13.75 -13.04 -2.61
CA LEU A 65 -12.60 -12.47 -3.30
C LEU A 65 -13.01 -11.72 -4.58
N GLU A 66 -14.02 -12.22 -5.29
CA GLU A 66 -14.57 -11.56 -6.48
C GLU A 66 -15.34 -10.30 -6.10
N ASP A 67 -16.18 -10.33 -5.08
CA ASP A 67 -16.89 -9.15 -4.56
C ASP A 67 -15.91 -8.06 -4.12
N LEU A 68 -14.84 -8.45 -3.42
CA LEU A 68 -13.75 -7.54 -3.06
C LEU A 68 -13.08 -6.93 -4.30
N ALA A 69 -12.88 -7.73 -5.35
CA ALA A 69 -12.28 -7.26 -6.60
C ALA A 69 -13.16 -6.24 -7.33
N GLN A 70 -14.48 -6.47 -7.35
CA GLN A 70 -15.47 -5.55 -7.91
C GLN A 70 -15.46 -4.22 -7.15
N GLN A 71 -15.58 -4.26 -5.82
CA GLN A 71 -15.56 -3.06 -4.99
C GLN A 71 -14.27 -2.25 -5.17
N CYS A 72 -13.11 -2.93 -5.18
CA CYS A 72 -11.83 -2.26 -5.42
C CYS A 72 -11.73 -1.63 -6.81
N ALA A 73 -12.38 -2.22 -7.83
CA ALA A 73 -12.37 -1.70 -9.19
C ALA A 73 -13.18 -0.41 -9.27
N ASP A 74 -14.35 -0.37 -8.62
CA ASP A 74 -15.20 0.82 -8.55
C ASP A 74 -14.50 1.97 -7.82
N ASP A 75 -13.87 1.71 -6.68
CA ASP A 75 -13.05 2.71 -5.98
C ASP A 75 -11.88 3.22 -6.84
N ALA A 76 -11.24 2.32 -7.58
CA ALA A 76 -10.13 2.67 -8.46
C ALA A 76 -10.59 3.52 -9.65
N VAL A 77 -11.80 3.31 -10.19
CA VAL A 77 -12.38 4.18 -11.24
C VAL A 77 -12.48 5.61 -10.72
N ILE A 78 -13.09 5.79 -9.54
CA ILE A 78 -13.23 7.12 -8.91
C ILE A 78 -11.85 7.77 -8.70
N ALA A 79 -10.88 7.00 -8.22
CA ALA A 79 -9.53 7.49 -7.99
C ALA A 79 -8.82 7.90 -9.29
N VAL A 80 -8.98 7.12 -10.37
CA VAL A 80 -8.44 7.42 -11.70
C VAL A 80 -9.05 8.70 -12.24
N LEU A 81 -10.38 8.82 -12.24
CA LEU A 81 -11.08 10.01 -12.74
C LEU A 81 -10.63 11.29 -11.99
N ARG A 82 -10.50 11.21 -10.67
CA ARG A 82 -9.99 12.32 -9.84
C ARG A 82 -8.54 12.69 -10.16
N GLN A 83 -7.70 11.72 -10.54
CA GLN A 83 -6.29 11.94 -10.86
C GLN A 83 -6.04 12.08 -12.37
N LEU A 84 -7.07 12.04 -13.20
CA LEU A 84 -6.97 12.13 -14.66
C LEU A 84 -6.15 13.36 -15.12
N PRO A 85 -6.28 14.57 -14.50
CA PRO A 85 -5.48 15.74 -14.88
C PRO A 85 -3.97 15.60 -14.63
N THR A 86 -3.55 14.62 -13.81
CA THR A 86 -2.14 14.38 -13.49
C THR A 86 -1.45 13.43 -14.47
N PHE A 87 -2.18 12.83 -15.41
CA PHE A 87 -1.62 11.92 -16.40
C PHE A 87 -0.78 12.69 -17.42
N GLN A 88 0.52 12.40 -17.45
CA GLN A 88 1.51 13.11 -18.28
C GLN A 88 1.85 12.38 -19.61
N GLY A 89 1.18 11.27 -19.95
CA GLY A 89 1.49 10.53 -21.19
C GLY A 89 2.85 9.83 -21.21
N ARG A 90 3.53 9.68 -20.07
CA ARG A 90 4.84 8.99 -19.97
C ARG A 90 4.77 7.46 -20.12
N SER A 91 3.56 6.92 -20.14
CA SER A 91 3.22 5.51 -20.40
C SER A 91 1.83 5.47 -21.00
N ARG A 92 1.42 4.32 -21.57
CA ARG A 92 0.01 4.10 -21.95
C ARG A 92 -0.92 4.41 -20.78
N PHE A 93 -2.07 5.01 -21.08
CA PHE A 93 -3.09 5.37 -20.08
C PHE A 93 -3.51 4.15 -19.25
N THR A 94 -3.77 3.02 -19.91
CA THR A 94 -4.17 1.78 -19.23
C THR A 94 -3.11 1.24 -18.29
N THR A 95 -1.81 1.39 -18.61
CA THR A 95 -0.70 1.02 -17.71
C THR A 95 -0.64 1.93 -16.47
N TRP A 96 -0.91 3.22 -16.64
CA TRP A 96 -0.99 4.16 -15.53
C TRP A 96 -2.21 3.86 -14.64
N ALA A 97 -3.40 3.69 -15.24
CA ALA A 97 -4.63 3.32 -14.54
C ALA A 97 -4.53 1.98 -13.80
N TYR A 98 -3.87 0.96 -14.39
CA TYR A 98 -3.70 -0.36 -13.79
C TYR A 98 -3.08 -0.30 -12.38
N LYS A 99 -2.18 0.67 -12.13
CA LYS A 99 -1.55 0.89 -10.82
C LYS A 99 -2.57 1.22 -9.73
N PHE A 100 -3.66 1.90 -10.08
CA PHE A 100 -4.73 2.22 -9.12
C PHE A 100 -5.47 0.96 -8.70
N GLY A 101 -5.83 0.08 -9.63
CA GLY A 101 -6.45 -1.20 -9.32
C GLY A 101 -5.57 -2.07 -8.41
N VAL A 102 -4.27 -2.18 -8.73
CA VAL A 102 -3.29 -2.86 -7.87
C VAL A 102 -3.19 -2.22 -6.48
N HIS A 103 -3.18 -0.89 -6.40
CA HIS A 103 -3.11 -0.18 -5.13
C HIS A 103 -4.34 -0.44 -4.26
N HIS A 104 -5.54 -0.23 -4.80
CA HIS A 104 -6.80 -0.41 -4.09
C HIS A 104 -7.00 -1.85 -3.61
N ALA A 105 -6.78 -2.83 -4.50
CA ALA A 105 -6.83 -4.25 -4.13
C ALA A 105 -5.81 -4.61 -3.04
N GLY A 106 -4.56 -4.14 -3.17
CA GLY A 106 -3.52 -4.41 -2.17
C GLY A 106 -3.80 -3.78 -0.81
N VAL A 107 -4.47 -2.63 -0.78
CA VAL A 107 -4.96 -1.99 0.45
C VAL A 107 -6.10 -2.80 1.05
N ALA A 108 -7.11 -3.15 0.25
CA ALA A 108 -8.30 -3.84 0.72
C ALA A 108 -8.01 -5.24 1.27
N VAL A 109 -7.20 -6.06 0.58
CA VAL A 109 -6.80 -7.39 1.05
C VAL A 109 -6.09 -7.30 2.39
N ARG A 110 -5.14 -6.36 2.52
CA ARG A 110 -4.42 -6.15 3.76
C ARG A 110 -5.34 -5.67 4.88
N ARG A 111 -6.27 -4.75 4.59
CA ARG A 111 -7.31 -4.34 5.55
C ARG A 111 -8.14 -5.51 6.04
N GLN A 112 -8.57 -6.38 5.13
CA GLN A 112 -9.39 -7.53 5.49
C GLN A 112 -8.61 -8.57 6.31
N ALA A 113 -7.35 -8.84 5.95
CA ALA A 113 -6.45 -9.70 6.72
C ALA A 113 -6.24 -9.20 8.17
N TRP A 114 -6.32 -7.87 8.36
CA TRP A 114 -6.19 -7.21 9.66
C TRP A 114 -7.52 -6.87 10.34
N ARG A 115 -8.67 -7.25 9.77
CA ARG A 115 -10.00 -6.91 10.34
C ARG A 115 -10.26 -7.65 11.65
N HIS A 116 -9.95 -8.94 11.71
CA HIS A 116 -10.19 -9.80 12.87
C HIS A 116 -8.94 -10.05 13.72
N ARG A 117 -7.78 -9.48 13.32
CA ARG A 117 -6.62 -9.44 14.20
C ARG A 117 -6.82 -8.33 15.24
N GLU A 118 -6.74 -8.72 16.50
CA GLU A 118 -6.38 -7.78 17.54
C GLU A 118 -5.02 -7.21 17.18
N ILE A 119 -4.98 -5.90 16.91
CA ILE A 119 -3.71 -5.21 16.90
C ILE A 119 -3.40 -5.03 18.38
N LEU A 120 -2.57 -5.91 18.91
CA LEU A 120 -1.87 -5.61 20.15
C LEU A 120 -0.89 -4.52 19.76
N LEU A 121 -1.15 -3.27 20.14
CA LEU A 121 -0.17 -2.20 19.97
C LEU A 121 0.78 -2.35 21.14
N PRO A 122 1.95 -3.00 20.96
CA PRO A 122 2.79 -3.32 22.10
C PRO A 122 3.26 -2.01 22.72
N GLU A 123 3.28 -1.93 24.05
CA GLU A 123 3.85 -0.77 24.74
C GLU A 123 5.36 -0.94 24.97
N ALA A 124 5.88 -2.14 24.67
CA ALA A 124 7.27 -2.57 24.79
C ALA A 124 7.63 -3.58 23.69
N LEU A 125 8.92 -3.67 23.36
CA LEU A 125 9.47 -4.71 22.50
C LEU A 125 9.53 -6.03 23.28
N THR A 126 8.77 -7.03 22.87
CA THR A 126 8.97 -8.42 23.30
C THR A 126 10.11 -9.03 22.49
N SER A 127 11.09 -9.62 23.17
CA SER A 127 12.28 -10.23 22.57
C SER A 127 11.90 -11.36 21.62
N VAL A 128 11.98 -11.11 20.31
CA VAL A 128 11.93 -12.16 19.28
C VAL A 128 13.33 -12.75 19.16
N ALA A 129 13.55 -13.90 19.78
CA ALA A 129 14.77 -14.68 19.59
C ALA A 129 14.66 -15.45 18.27
N ASP A 130 15.52 -15.13 17.29
CA ASP A 130 15.61 -15.89 16.04
C ASP A 130 16.85 -16.81 16.00
N ARG A 131 16.76 -17.89 15.22
CA ARG A 131 17.62 -19.06 15.22
C ARG A 131 18.96 -18.83 14.51
N SER A 132 20.05 -19.06 15.25
CA SER A 132 21.45 -19.33 14.85
C SER A 132 22.22 -18.33 13.98
N PRO A 133 22.97 -17.43 14.65
CA PRO A 133 24.31 -16.99 14.28
C PRO A 133 25.39 -17.43 15.31
N THR A 134 26.68 -17.21 15.02
CA THR A 134 27.82 -17.55 15.91
C THR A 134 27.71 -16.88 17.29
N PRO A 135 28.34 -17.42 18.36
CA PRO A 135 28.19 -16.90 19.73
C PRO A 135 28.49 -15.40 19.87
N GLU A 136 29.53 -14.88 19.18
CA GLU A 136 29.85 -13.44 19.22
C GLU A 136 28.82 -12.59 18.46
N ALA A 137 28.32 -13.08 17.33
CA ALA A 137 27.29 -12.39 16.55
C ALA A 137 25.94 -12.38 17.27
N VAL A 138 25.61 -13.44 18.02
CA VAL A 138 24.45 -13.46 18.93
C VAL A 138 24.62 -12.39 20.00
N PHE A 139 25.76 -12.34 20.69
CA PHE A 139 25.98 -11.39 21.77
C PHE A 139 25.82 -9.94 21.31
N ALA A 140 26.51 -9.55 20.22
CA ALA A 140 26.43 -8.20 19.67
C ALA A 140 25.01 -7.85 19.16
N ALA A 141 24.30 -8.81 18.53
CA ALA A 141 22.92 -8.61 18.10
C ALA A 141 21.95 -8.46 19.30
N THR A 142 22.20 -9.19 20.38
CA THR A 142 21.40 -9.13 21.61
C THR A 142 21.62 -7.80 22.32
N GLU A 143 22.86 -7.33 22.41
CA GLU A 143 23.22 -6.03 22.98
C GLU A 143 22.58 -4.86 22.22
N LEU A 144 22.68 -4.87 20.88
CA LEU A 144 22.01 -3.87 20.04
C LEU A 144 20.48 -3.94 20.18
N GLY A 145 19.90 -5.14 20.24
CA GLY A 145 18.48 -5.35 20.48
C GLY A 145 18.01 -4.76 21.81
N CYS A 146 18.76 -4.99 22.89
CA CYS A 146 18.50 -4.39 24.21
C CYS A 146 18.62 -2.86 24.17
N ALA A 147 19.64 -2.33 23.50
CA ALA A 147 19.82 -0.89 23.34
C ALA A 147 18.65 -0.24 22.58
N VAL A 148 18.18 -0.88 21.51
CA VAL A 148 17.00 -0.43 20.73
C VAL A 148 15.74 -0.46 21.59
N ALA A 149 15.49 -1.55 22.33
CA ALA A 149 14.34 -1.65 23.21
C ALA A 149 14.36 -0.57 24.32
N ALA A 150 15.52 -0.33 24.93
CA ALA A 150 15.70 0.72 25.93
C ALA A 150 15.48 2.13 25.35
N ALA A 151 16.01 2.41 24.16
CA ALA A 151 15.81 3.68 23.48
C ALA A 151 14.34 3.90 23.10
N ILE A 152 13.62 2.86 22.67
CA ILE A 152 12.17 2.93 22.42
C ILE A 152 11.38 3.23 23.69
N ALA A 153 11.77 2.62 24.81
CA ALA A 153 11.12 2.82 26.10
C ALA A 153 11.38 4.22 26.70
N ARG A 154 12.59 4.77 26.50
CA ARG A 154 13.02 6.02 27.12
C ARG A 154 12.78 7.26 26.25
N ASP A 155 13.06 7.17 24.94
CA ASP A 155 13.27 8.36 24.09
C ASP A 155 12.07 8.66 23.16
N LEU A 156 11.15 7.70 22.99
CA LEU A 156 9.93 7.87 22.19
C LEU A 156 8.72 8.21 23.04
N THR A 157 7.89 9.13 22.53
CA THR A 157 6.57 9.39 23.14
C THR A 157 5.68 8.16 23.02
N PRO A 158 4.64 8.00 23.87
CA PRO A 158 3.70 6.89 23.76
C PRO A 158 3.09 6.76 22.36
N HIS A 159 2.76 7.89 21.71
CA HIS A 159 2.23 7.91 20.35
C HIS A 159 3.26 7.47 19.29
N GLN A 160 4.51 7.95 19.40
CA GLN A 160 5.61 7.54 18.49
C GLN A 160 5.93 6.06 18.62
N ARG A 161 6.05 5.57 19.85
CA ARG A 161 6.29 4.15 20.16
C ARG A 161 5.20 3.28 19.58
N ARG A 162 3.94 3.64 19.85
CA ARG A 162 2.75 2.95 19.37
C ARG A 162 2.74 2.82 17.85
N ILE A 163 3.02 3.90 17.12
CA ILE A 163 3.07 3.89 15.64
C ILE A 163 4.26 3.08 15.13
N LEU A 164 5.44 3.26 15.74
CA LEU A 164 6.64 2.52 15.35
C LEU A 164 6.41 1.01 15.48
N LEU A 165 5.93 0.54 16.63
CA LEU A 165 5.74 -0.89 16.89
C LEU A 165 4.65 -1.47 15.99
N ALA A 166 3.53 -0.77 15.81
CA ALA A 166 2.47 -1.21 14.89
C ALA A 166 2.97 -1.35 13.44
N LEU A 167 3.79 -0.42 12.94
CA LEU A 167 4.24 -0.43 11.54
C LEU A 167 5.46 -1.33 11.30
N VAL A 168 6.39 -1.41 12.25
CA VAL A 168 7.70 -2.07 12.06
C VAL A 168 7.72 -3.48 12.64
N VAL A 169 7.12 -3.67 13.82
CA VAL A 169 7.13 -4.97 14.51
C VAL A 169 5.92 -5.79 14.07
N GLU A 170 4.72 -5.25 14.26
CA GLU A 170 3.48 -5.93 13.90
C GLU A 170 3.22 -5.91 12.38
N GLN A 171 3.93 -5.08 11.63
CA GLN A 171 3.78 -4.92 10.18
C GLN A 171 2.32 -4.61 9.76
N VAL A 172 1.61 -3.85 10.60
CA VAL A 172 0.28 -3.33 10.28
C VAL A 172 0.39 -2.42 9.05
N PRO A 173 -0.43 -2.66 8.01
CA PRO A 173 -0.47 -1.78 6.85
C PRO A 173 -0.78 -0.34 7.28
N ILE A 174 -0.01 0.63 6.78
CA ILE A 174 -0.12 2.03 7.22
C ILE A 174 -1.52 2.62 6.99
N ASP A 175 -2.23 2.14 5.98
CA ASP A 175 -3.60 2.51 5.67
C ASP A 175 -4.64 1.92 6.63
N VAL A 176 -4.38 0.74 7.20
CA VAL A 176 -5.18 0.15 8.30
C VAL A 176 -4.95 0.96 9.56
N LEU A 177 -3.68 1.26 9.86
CA LEU A 177 -3.32 2.02 11.05
C LEU A 177 -3.87 3.45 10.99
N ALA A 178 -3.85 4.08 9.81
CA ALA A 178 -4.40 5.42 9.60
C ALA A 178 -5.90 5.46 9.90
N GLU A 179 -6.66 4.49 9.38
CA GLU A 179 -8.09 4.39 9.63
C GLU A 179 -8.42 4.17 11.10
N ARG A 180 -7.76 3.20 11.75
CA ARG A 180 -8.00 2.89 13.17
C ARG A 180 -7.63 4.02 14.12
N LEU A 181 -6.62 4.82 13.79
CA LEU A 181 -6.20 5.97 14.61
C LEU A 181 -6.90 7.28 14.23
N GLY A 182 -7.81 7.28 13.25
CA GLY A 182 -8.43 8.52 12.75
C GLY A 182 -7.39 9.52 12.21
N SER A 183 -6.33 9.01 11.57
CA SER A 183 -5.18 9.78 11.10
C SER A 183 -4.99 9.66 9.59
N THR A 184 -3.96 10.33 9.05
CA THR A 184 -3.58 10.22 7.64
C THR A 184 -2.27 9.46 7.48
N ARG A 185 -2.07 8.80 6.33
CA ARG A 185 -0.78 8.16 6.00
C ARG A 185 0.39 9.13 6.16
N ASN A 186 0.22 10.38 5.74
CA ASN A 186 1.27 11.40 5.83
C ASN A 186 1.64 11.73 7.28
N ALA A 187 0.63 11.86 8.16
CA ALA A 187 0.87 12.05 9.59
C ALA A 187 1.60 10.85 10.20
N LEU A 188 1.19 9.62 9.88
CA LEU A 188 1.87 8.42 10.35
C LEU A 188 3.30 8.30 9.83
N TYR A 189 3.56 8.66 8.56
CA TYR A 189 4.91 8.69 8.00
C TYR A 189 5.80 9.70 8.71
N LYS A 190 5.30 10.91 8.99
CA LYS A 190 6.02 11.92 9.76
C LYS A 190 6.37 11.40 11.15
N THR A 191 5.39 10.85 11.87
CA THR A 191 5.62 10.29 13.20
C THR A 191 6.64 9.14 13.19
N LEU A 192 6.55 8.23 12.21
CA LEU A 192 7.51 7.14 12.04
C LEU A 192 8.92 7.65 11.71
N HIS A 193 9.02 8.67 10.86
CA HIS A 193 10.28 9.30 10.52
C HIS A 193 10.93 9.95 11.74
N ASP A 194 10.15 10.71 12.53
CA ASP A 194 10.62 11.37 13.74
C ASP A 194 11.06 10.35 14.81
N ALA A 195 10.30 9.26 14.96
CA ALA A 195 10.67 8.16 15.84
C ALA A 195 12.02 7.54 15.43
N ARG A 196 12.20 7.20 14.15
CA ARG A 196 13.47 6.65 13.64
C ARG A 196 14.64 7.61 13.84
N ARG A 197 14.44 8.91 13.62
CA ARG A 197 15.47 9.93 13.82
C ARG A 197 15.88 9.99 15.29
N ARG A 198 14.93 10.01 16.22
CA ARG A 198 15.20 10.01 17.67
C ARG A 198 15.97 8.77 18.12
N LEU A 199 15.54 7.59 17.68
CA LEU A 199 16.24 6.34 17.99
C LEU A 199 17.67 6.34 17.44
N ARG A 200 17.86 6.79 16.20
CA ARG A 200 19.20 6.91 15.61
C ARG A 200 20.10 7.81 16.46
N THR A 201 19.61 8.98 16.88
CA THR A 201 20.38 9.89 17.75
C THR A 201 20.73 9.23 19.08
N ALA A 202 19.77 8.56 19.73
CA ALA A 202 19.99 7.89 21.01
C ALA A 202 21.00 6.75 20.91
N LEU A 203 20.93 5.94 19.85
CA LEU A 203 21.84 4.83 19.62
C LEU A 203 23.26 5.29 19.27
N ILE A 204 23.41 6.40 18.53
CA ILE A 204 24.72 7.02 18.30
C ILE A 204 25.30 7.55 19.61
N ALA A 205 24.50 8.25 20.41
CA ALA A 205 24.95 8.78 21.71
C ALA A 205 25.33 7.66 22.69
N GLY A 206 24.65 6.51 22.63
CA GLY A 206 24.99 5.32 23.41
C GLY A 206 26.15 4.48 22.86
N GLY A 207 26.79 4.89 21.76
CA GLY A 207 27.90 4.15 21.14
C GLY A 207 27.49 2.87 20.40
N HIS A 208 26.19 2.63 20.23
CA HIS A 208 25.66 1.44 19.55
C HIS A 208 25.56 1.59 18.02
N LEU A 209 25.69 2.82 17.49
CA LEU A 209 25.75 3.10 16.06
C LEU A 209 26.88 4.08 15.76
N GLU A 210 27.65 3.80 14.71
CA GLU A 210 28.62 4.76 14.18
C GLU A 210 27.90 5.91 13.47
N THR A 211 28.35 7.14 13.72
CA THR A 211 27.97 8.28 12.88
C THR A 211 28.57 8.02 11.51
N ARG A 212 27.74 7.70 10.51
CA ARG A 212 28.18 7.60 9.12
C ARG A 212 28.65 8.97 8.66
N THR A 213 29.92 9.29 8.94
CA THR A 213 30.64 10.40 8.34
C THR A 213 30.83 10.02 6.88
N ASP A 214 30.25 10.81 5.99
CA ASP A 214 30.43 10.62 4.55
C ASP A 214 31.92 10.45 4.26
N ARG A 215 32.31 9.26 3.77
CA ARG A 215 33.55 9.09 3.00
C ARG A 215 33.36 9.94 1.74
N SER A 216 33.70 11.21 1.86
CA SER A 216 33.97 12.08 0.74
C SER A 216 35.12 11.44 -0.02
N ILE A 217 34.79 10.95 -1.21
CA ILE A 217 35.72 10.46 -2.20
C ILE A 217 36.67 11.61 -2.54
N SER A 218 37.96 11.44 -2.23
CA SER A 218 39.07 12.11 -2.90
C SER A 218 39.85 11.05 -3.67
#